data_AF-E6MKH1-F1
#
_entry.id   AF-E6MKH1-F1
#
_cell.length_a   1.000
_cell.length_b   1.000
_cell.length_c   1.000
_cell.angle_alpha   90.00
_cell.angle_beta   90.00
_cell.angle_gamma   90.00
#
_symmetry.space_group_name_H-M   'P 1'
#
loop_
_entity.id
_entity.type
_entity.pdbx_description
1 polymer ?
#
loop_
_entity_poly.entity_id
_entity_poly.type
_entity_poly.pdbx_seq_one_letter_code
_entity_poly.pdbx_strand_id
1 'polypeptide(L)'
;TDEGNFDMVGNNTPVFFMRDPMKFPHFIRSQKRLPNSGLRSPNMMYDYWSLSPESAHQVAYLMGPRGIPLSYRTMNGYSSHTYSWVNAEGKITWVKYHFISDQGVHNMTADRAKAIVGDHPDIHREDLFNHIADGDYPSWTVKVQLMPYDEAKDYRFNPFDITKVWPHKDYPLHTIGKFTLDRNPE
;
A
#
# COMPACT_ATOMS: atom_id res chain seq x y z
N THR A 1 15.58 13.57 -7.76
CA THR A 1 16.13 14.64 -6.91
C THR A 1 17.43 15.10 -7.53
N ASP A 2 18.10 16.11 -6.98
CA ASP A 2 19.41 16.56 -7.49
C ASP A 2 20.53 15.53 -7.24
N GLU A 3 20.24 14.46 -6.48
CA GLU A 3 21.14 13.35 -6.14
C GLU A 3 20.75 12.03 -6.83
N GLY A 4 19.83 12.07 -7.80
CA GLY A 4 19.39 10.89 -8.56
C GLY A 4 17.92 10.52 -8.34
N ASN A 5 17.52 9.35 -8.86
CA ASN A 5 16.14 8.88 -8.74
C ASN A 5 15.93 8.25 -7.37
N PHE A 6 14.88 8.71 -6.67
CA PHE A 6 14.42 8.13 -5.43
C PHE A 6 13.02 7.55 -5.65
N ASP A 7 12.93 6.23 -5.60
CA ASP A 7 11.69 5.50 -5.91
C ASP A 7 11.03 5.02 -4.61
N MET A 8 9.89 5.63 -4.26
CA MET A 8 9.03 5.15 -3.17
C MET A 8 8.00 4.16 -3.70
N VAL A 9 8.40 2.89 -3.81
CA VAL A 9 7.55 1.81 -4.33
C VAL A 9 6.64 1.27 -3.21
N GLY A 10 5.47 1.90 -3.06
CA GLY A 10 4.49 1.58 -2.02
C GLY A 10 3.26 0.80 -2.51
N ASN A 11 2.32 0.58 -1.59
CA ASN A 11 0.99 0.02 -1.84
C ASN A 11 -0.09 0.88 -1.18
N ASN A 12 -1.37 0.60 -1.46
CA ASN A 12 -2.49 1.23 -0.75
C ASN A 12 -2.79 0.62 0.64
N THR A 13 -1.86 -0.18 1.16
CA THR A 13 -1.92 -0.84 2.47
C THR A 13 -0.60 -0.66 3.24
N PRO A 14 -0.63 -0.44 4.56
CA PRO A 14 0.58 -0.30 5.38
C PRO A 14 1.24 -1.63 5.76
N VAL A 15 0.66 -2.78 5.36
CA VAL A 15 1.19 -4.11 5.65
C VAL A 15 1.12 -5.02 4.43
N PHE A 16 1.70 -6.21 4.52
CA PHE A 16 1.70 -7.19 3.43
C PHE A 16 1.39 -8.61 3.91
N PHE A 17 1.22 -9.54 2.96
CA PHE A 17 0.77 -10.92 3.22
C PHE A 17 1.84 -11.83 3.83
N MET A 18 3.09 -11.39 3.86
CA MET A 18 4.23 -12.21 4.27
C MET A 18 5.37 -11.33 4.74
N ARG A 19 6.25 -11.93 5.55
CA ARG A 19 7.44 -11.29 6.13
C ARG A 19 8.76 -11.94 5.71
N ASP A 20 8.69 -12.89 4.79
CA ASP A 20 9.86 -13.58 4.23
C ASP A 20 9.77 -13.52 2.70
N PRO A 21 10.76 -12.94 2.01
CA PRO A 21 10.75 -12.81 0.55
C PRO A 21 10.76 -14.15 -0.19
N MET A 22 11.25 -15.24 0.41
CA MET A 22 11.24 -16.56 -0.22
C MET A 22 9.82 -17.04 -0.53
N LYS A 23 8.83 -16.59 0.24
CA LYS A 23 7.42 -16.92 0.03
C LYS A 23 6.78 -16.14 -1.13
N PHE A 24 7.38 -15.04 -1.59
CA PHE A 24 6.75 -14.12 -2.54
C PHE A 24 6.35 -14.78 -3.86
N PRO A 25 7.22 -15.57 -4.53
CA PRO A 25 6.81 -16.27 -5.75
C PRO A 25 5.68 -17.27 -5.52
N HIS A 26 5.62 -17.92 -4.34
CA HIS A 26 4.56 -18.87 -4.00
C HIS A 26 3.22 -18.17 -3.82
N PHE A 27 3.19 -17.06 -3.09
CA PHE A 27 2.00 -16.22 -2.95
C PHE A 27 1.52 -15.68 -4.29
N ILE A 28 2.40 -15.07 -5.09
CA ILE A 28 1.98 -14.49 -6.36
C ILE A 28 1.42 -15.56 -7.30
N ARG A 29 1.99 -16.77 -7.31
CA ARG A 29 1.42 -17.91 -8.04
C ARG A 29 0.03 -18.29 -7.50
N SER A 30 -0.16 -18.34 -6.18
CA SER A 30 -1.44 -18.71 -5.56
C SER A 30 -2.57 -17.71 -5.86
N GLN A 31 -2.25 -16.44 -6.10
CA GLN A 31 -3.21 -15.40 -6.47
C GLN A 31 -3.58 -15.38 -7.97
N LYS A 32 -2.82 -16.08 -8.81
CA LYS A 32 -2.96 -16.08 -10.27
C LYS A 32 -3.82 -17.26 -10.74
N ARG A 33 -3.32 -18.04 -11.69
CA ARG A 33 -4.05 -19.05 -12.46
C ARG A 33 -3.45 -20.42 -12.20
N LEU A 34 -4.29 -21.46 -12.15
CA LEU A 34 -3.83 -22.84 -12.11
C LEU A 34 -3.05 -23.17 -13.38
N PRO A 35 -1.97 -23.96 -13.27
CA PRO A 35 -1.10 -24.26 -14.41
C PRO A 35 -1.76 -25.13 -15.48
N ASN A 36 -2.77 -25.94 -15.12
CA ASN A 36 -3.46 -26.82 -16.04
C ASN A 36 -4.59 -26.11 -16.81
N SER A 37 -5.53 -25.48 -16.10
CA SER A 37 -6.74 -24.88 -16.69
C SER A 37 -6.55 -23.43 -17.09
N GLY A 38 -5.51 -22.76 -16.59
CA GLY A 38 -5.34 -21.32 -16.77
C GLY A 38 -6.41 -20.47 -16.04
N LEU A 39 -7.19 -21.05 -15.12
CA LEU A 39 -8.25 -20.35 -14.38
C LEU A 39 -7.80 -19.95 -12.97
N ARG A 40 -8.40 -18.88 -12.43
CA ARG A 40 -8.23 -18.54 -11.00
C ARG A 40 -8.88 -19.62 -10.13
N SER A 41 -8.34 -19.85 -8.94
CA SER A 41 -8.86 -20.86 -8.00
C SER A 41 -8.93 -20.29 -6.58
N PRO A 42 -10.15 -20.10 -6.02
CA PRO A 42 -10.30 -19.75 -4.61
C PRO A 42 -9.65 -20.76 -3.69
N ASN A 43 -9.67 -22.05 -4.04
CA ASN A 43 -9.00 -23.10 -3.28
C ASN A 43 -7.48 -22.82 -3.20
N MET A 44 -6.79 -22.63 -4.32
CA MET A 44 -5.35 -22.33 -4.33
C MET A 44 -5.01 -21.05 -3.55
N MET A 45 -5.87 -20.04 -3.65
CA MET A 45 -5.72 -18.77 -2.94
C MET A 45 -5.82 -18.94 -1.41
N TYR A 46 -6.87 -19.62 -0.94
CA TYR A 46 -7.12 -19.83 0.49
C TYR A 46 -6.23 -20.91 1.10
N ASP A 47 -5.81 -21.93 0.34
CA ASP A 47 -4.84 -22.93 0.77
C ASP A 47 -3.53 -22.25 1.21
N TYR A 48 -2.97 -21.39 0.35
CA TYR A 48 -1.79 -20.60 0.70
C TYR A 48 -1.98 -19.75 1.97
N TRP A 49 -3.09 -19.00 2.06
CA TRP A 49 -3.34 -18.11 3.22
C TRP A 49 -3.53 -18.89 4.52
N SER A 50 -4.27 -20.01 4.48
CA SER A 50 -4.51 -20.85 5.65
C SER A 50 -3.23 -21.49 6.19
N LEU A 51 -2.27 -21.79 5.32
CA LEU A 51 -0.94 -22.33 5.66
C LEU A 51 0.10 -21.24 5.94
N SER A 52 -0.23 -19.97 5.72
CA SER A 52 0.62 -18.80 5.97
C SER A 52 -0.11 -17.80 6.88
N PRO A 53 -0.29 -18.12 8.17
CA PRO A 53 -1.11 -17.33 9.09
C PRO A 53 -0.59 -15.90 9.31
N GLU A 54 0.67 -15.61 9.00
CA GLU A 54 1.20 -14.23 8.99
C GLU A 54 0.48 -13.31 8.00
N SER A 55 -0.23 -13.89 7.01
CA SER A 55 -1.03 -13.14 6.03
C SER A 55 -2.30 -12.54 6.61
N ALA A 56 -2.77 -13.02 7.77
CA ALA A 56 -4.11 -12.73 8.29
C ALA A 56 -4.41 -11.23 8.43
N HIS A 57 -3.43 -10.42 8.86
CA HIS A 57 -3.62 -8.97 8.99
C HIS A 57 -3.89 -8.32 7.63
N GLN A 58 -3.10 -8.66 6.61
CA GLN A 58 -3.30 -8.12 5.27
C GLN A 58 -4.54 -8.72 4.60
N VAL A 59 -4.89 -9.98 4.85
CA VAL A 59 -6.14 -10.58 4.36
C VAL A 59 -7.35 -9.84 4.95
N ALA A 60 -7.34 -9.49 6.24
CA ALA A 60 -8.39 -8.69 6.85
C ALA A 60 -8.49 -7.29 6.21
N TYR A 61 -7.37 -6.66 5.87
CA TYR A 61 -7.35 -5.38 5.14
C TYR A 61 -7.92 -5.53 3.71
N LEU A 62 -7.47 -6.55 2.97
CA LEU A 62 -7.90 -6.85 1.61
C LEU A 62 -9.39 -7.17 1.52
N MET A 63 -9.92 -7.95 2.46
CA MET A 63 -11.33 -8.34 2.49
C MET A 63 -12.23 -7.25 3.10
N GLY A 64 -11.63 -6.22 3.69
CA GLY A 64 -12.34 -5.03 4.17
C GLY A 64 -12.71 -4.08 3.02
N PRO A 65 -13.38 -2.94 3.35
CA PRO A 65 -13.82 -1.99 2.33
C PRO A 65 -12.70 -1.49 1.41
N ARG A 66 -11.48 -1.35 1.94
CA ARG A 66 -10.31 -0.84 1.19
C ARG A 66 -9.75 -1.82 0.15
N GLY A 67 -10.28 -3.03 0.06
CA GLY A 67 -9.93 -4.00 -0.97
C GLY A 67 -10.34 -3.58 -2.38
N ILE A 68 -11.33 -2.69 -2.49
CA ILE A 68 -11.86 -2.20 -3.77
C ILE A 68 -12.00 -0.67 -3.69
N PRO A 69 -10.91 0.09 -3.91
CA PRO A 69 -10.98 1.55 -3.90
C PRO A 69 -11.90 2.06 -5.02
N LEU A 70 -12.56 3.20 -4.79
CA LEU A 70 -13.43 3.84 -5.79
C LEU A 70 -12.63 4.39 -6.98
N SER A 71 -11.45 4.92 -6.72
CA SER A 71 -10.51 5.43 -7.71
C SER A 71 -9.09 5.40 -7.15
N TYR A 72 -8.08 5.62 -8.01
CA TYR A 72 -6.71 5.79 -7.54
C TYR A 72 -6.53 7.06 -6.69
N ARG A 73 -7.32 8.11 -6.94
CA ARG A 73 -7.24 9.40 -6.24
C ARG A 73 -7.81 9.34 -4.83
N THR A 74 -8.71 8.39 -4.56
CA THR A 74 -9.43 8.26 -3.28
C THR A 74 -8.92 7.09 -2.43
N MET A 75 -7.63 6.80 -2.50
CA MET A 75 -6.97 5.83 -1.63
C MET A 75 -5.65 6.39 -1.09
N ASN A 76 -5.24 5.93 0.08
CA ASN A 76 -3.93 6.28 0.61
C ASN A 76 -2.83 5.44 -0.05
N GLY A 77 -1.58 5.89 0.07
CA GLY A 77 -0.38 5.12 -0.22
C GLY A 77 0.47 4.94 1.04
N TYR A 78 1.26 3.89 1.10
CA TYR A 78 2.12 3.57 2.24
C TYR A 78 3.41 2.93 1.78
N SER A 79 4.51 3.21 2.48
CA SER A 79 5.77 2.48 2.26
C SER A 79 5.67 0.99 2.64
N SER A 80 4.72 0.66 3.51
CA SER A 80 4.51 -0.62 4.19
C SER A 80 5.71 -1.04 5.06
N HIS A 81 6.87 -1.20 4.44
CA HIS A 81 8.16 -1.42 5.06
C HIS A 81 8.61 -0.24 5.92
N THR A 82 9.47 -0.57 6.88
CA THR A 82 10.30 0.37 7.63
C THR A 82 11.58 0.64 6.85
N TYR A 83 11.92 1.92 6.70
CA TYR A 83 13.17 2.41 6.11
C TYR A 83 14.03 3.08 7.18
N SER A 84 15.25 3.46 6.84
CA SER A 84 16.11 4.31 7.67
C SER A 84 16.30 5.69 7.03
N TRP A 85 16.25 6.73 7.87
CA TRP A 85 16.83 8.03 7.57
C TRP A 85 18.15 8.17 8.30
N VAL A 86 19.11 8.81 7.64
CA VAL A 86 20.42 9.15 8.19
C VAL A 86 20.57 10.66 8.07
N ASN A 87 20.82 11.34 9.19
CA ASN A 87 21.04 12.78 9.17
C ASN A 87 22.51 13.14 8.89
N ALA A 88 22.83 14.43 8.86
CA ALA A 88 24.18 14.93 8.57
C ALA A 88 25.24 14.48 9.59
N GLU A 89 24.85 14.13 10.82
CA GLU A 89 25.76 13.58 11.85
C GLU A 89 25.88 12.05 11.79
N GLY A 90 25.23 11.38 10.83
CA GLY A 90 25.23 9.92 10.73
C GLY A 90 24.25 9.21 11.67
N LYS A 91 23.37 9.95 12.36
CA LYS A 91 22.36 9.37 13.26
C LYS A 91 21.21 8.76 12.47
N ILE A 92 20.89 7.51 12.81
CA ILE A 92 19.80 6.75 12.19
C ILE A 92 18.47 7.01 12.89
N THR A 93 17.39 7.12 12.13
CA THR A 93 15.99 7.07 12.60
C THR A 93 15.20 6.14 11.69
N TRP A 94 14.40 5.24 12.27
CA TRP A 94 13.53 4.36 11.49
C TRP A 94 12.27 5.11 11.05
N VAL A 95 11.83 4.91 9.81
CA VAL A 95 10.75 5.68 9.20
C VAL A 95 9.74 4.80 8.47
N LYS A 96 8.45 5.13 8.61
CA LYS A 96 7.36 4.63 7.75
C LYS A 96 6.67 5.80 7.05
N TYR A 97 6.44 5.69 5.75
CA TYR A 97 5.78 6.73 4.95
C TYR A 97 4.29 6.46 4.76
N HIS A 98 3.53 7.54 4.76
CA HIS A 98 2.08 7.57 4.62
C HIS A 98 1.68 8.70 3.68
N PHE A 99 1.15 8.35 2.51
CA PHE A 99 0.58 9.28 1.54
C PHE A 99 -0.92 9.32 1.79
N ILE A 100 -1.40 10.36 2.46
CA ILE A 100 -2.80 10.49 2.87
C ILE A 100 -3.55 11.26 1.79
N SER A 101 -4.52 10.62 1.14
CA SER A 101 -5.33 11.23 0.09
C SER A 101 -6.07 12.46 0.62
N ASP A 102 -5.90 13.61 -0.03
CA ASP A 102 -6.61 14.84 0.31
C ASP A 102 -8.09 14.79 -0.14
N GLN A 103 -8.43 13.87 -1.06
CA GLN A 103 -9.79 13.57 -1.52
C GLN A 103 -10.55 12.62 -0.55
N GLY A 104 -9.86 12.09 0.46
CA GLY A 104 -10.38 11.07 1.37
C GLY A 104 -10.22 9.64 0.84
N VAL A 105 -10.70 8.67 1.63
CA VAL A 105 -10.67 7.24 1.30
C VAL A 105 -12.08 6.75 1.00
N HIS A 106 -12.36 6.49 -0.28
CA HIS A 106 -13.66 6.07 -0.79
C HIS A 106 -13.53 4.72 -1.50
N ASN A 107 -14.52 3.83 -1.29
CA ASN A 107 -14.45 2.44 -1.74
C ASN A 107 -15.75 2.01 -2.41
N MET A 108 -15.67 0.98 -3.25
CA MET A 108 -16.82 0.31 -3.85
C MET A 108 -17.25 -0.92 -3.05
N THR A 109 -18.54 -1.23 -3.09
CA THR A 109 -19.02 -2.56 -2.67
C THR A 109 -18.67 -3.60 -3.73
N ALA A 110 -18.61 -4.88 -3.33
CA ALA A 110 -18.35 -5.98 -4.26
C ALA A 110 -19.40 -6.04 -5.39
N ASP A 111 -20.68 -5.80 -5.09
CA ASP A 111 -21.75 -5.80 -6.09
C ASP A 111 -21.59 -4.66 -7.10
N ARG A 112 -21.24 -3.46 -6.63
CA ARG A 112 -20.98 -2.31 -7.52
C ARG A 112 -19.77 -2.56 -8.41
N ALA A 113 -18.68 -3.10 -7.85
CA ALA A 113 -17.49 -3.43 -8.61
C ALA A 113 -17.76 -4.51 -9.67
N LYS A 114 -18.54 -5.54 -9.32
CA LYS A 114 -18.95 -6.59 -10.25
C LYS A 114 -19.81 -6.06 -11.39
N ALA A 115 -20.69 -5.10 -11.12
CA ALA A 115 -21.53 -4.48 -12.15
C ALA A 115 -20.70 -3.63 -13.13
N ILE A 116 -19.66 -2.93 -12.65
CA ILE A 116 -18.87 -2.03 -13.50
C ILE A 116 -17.79 -2.77 -14.30
N VAL A 117 -17.13 -3.78 -13.72
CA VAL A 117 -15.89 -4.35 -14.30
C VAL A 117 -16.10 -4.96 -15.70
N GLY A 118 -17.32 -5.40 -16.03
CA GLY A 118 -17.65 -5.92 -17.35
C GLY A 118 -17.76 -4.82 -18.41
N ASP A 119 -18.35 -3.68 -18.05
CA ASP A 119 -18.63 -2.60 -18.99
C ASP A 119 -17.45 -1.61 -19.09
N HIS A 120 -16.81 -1.28 -17.96
CA HIS A 120 -15.78 -0.25 -17.86
C HIS A 120 -14.53 -0.81 -17.12
N PRO A 121 -13.76 -1.70 -17.75
CA PRO A 121 -12.59 -2.33 -17.11
C PRO A 121 -11.46 -1.34 -16.78
N ASP A 122 -11.42 -0.19 -17.46
CA ASP A 122 -10.39 0.87 -17.31
C ASP A 122 -10.85 2.05 -16.44
N ILE A 123 -11.94 1.92 -15.67
CA ILE A 123 -12.57 3.03 -14.92
C ILE A 123 -11.59 3.85 -14.06
N HIS A 124 -10.63 3.22 -13.39
CA HIS A 124 -9.65 3.96 -12.57
C HIS A 124 -8.63 4.74 -13.40
N ARG A 125 -8.28 4.24 -14.60
CA ARG A 125 -7.37 4.91 -15.52
C ARG A 125 -8.05 6.12 -16.15
N GLU A 126 -9.29 5.93 -16.61
CA GLU A 126 -10.14 7.00 -17.14
C GLU A 126 -10.37 8.10 -16.11
N ASP A 127 -10.74 7.73 -14.87
CA ASP A 127 -10.92 8.67 -13.76
C ASP A 127 -9.68 9.55 -13.54
N LEU A 128 -8.49 8.95 -13.41
CA LEU A 128 -7.26 9.71 -13.16
C LEU A 128 -6.92 10.63 -14.34
N PHE A 129 -7.01 10.13 -15.58
CA PHE A 129 -6.68 10.90 -16.77
C PHE A 129 -7.56 12.13 -16.92
N ASN A 130 -8.88 11.95 -16.80
CA ASN A 130 -9.87 13.03 -16.97
C ASN A 130 -9.70 14.12 -15.91
N HIS A 131 -9.51 13.74 -14.63
CA HIS A 131 -9.33 14.73 -13.57
C HIS A 131 -8.08 15.59 -13.78
N ILE A 132 -6.97 14.99 -14.23
CA ILE A 132 -5.77 15.76 -14.58
C ILE A 132 -6.01 16.65 -15.80
N ALA A 133 -6.71 16.15 -16.84
CA ALA A 133 -7.02 16.93 -18.03
C ALA A 133 -7.93 18.13 -17.73
N ASP A 134 -8.85 17.99 -16.77
CA ASP A 134 -9.80 19.02 -16.34
C ASP A 134 -9.21 20.01 -15.31
N GLY A 135 -7.96 19.81 -14.89
CA GLY A 135 -7.30 20.66 -13.88
C GLY A 135 -7.68 20.33 -12.43
N ASP A 136 -8.43 19.26 -12.18
CA ASP A 136 -8.73 18.74 -10.84
C ASP A 136 -7.61 17.80 -10.36
N TYR A 137 -6.47 18.39 -10.03
CA TYR A 137 -5.25 17.66 -9.71
C TYR A 137 -5.34 16.92 -8.37
N PRO A 138 -5.29 15.56 -8.37
CA PRO A 138 -5.30 14.82 -7.11
C PRO A 138 -4.00 15.02 -6.35
N SER A 139 -4.14 15.08 -5.02
CA SER A 139 -3.00 15.22 -4.13
C SER A 139 -3.06 14.37 -2.88
N TRP A 140 -1.89 14.17 -2.29
CA TRP A 140 -1.68 13.45 -1.04
C TRP A 140 -0.79 14.26 -0.10
N THR A 141 -1.25 14.44 1.13
CA THR A 141 -0.40 14.91 2.22
C THR A 141 0.57 13.78 2.62
N VAL A 142 1.87 13.99 2.43
CA VAL A 142 2.91 13.03 2.77
C VAL A 142 3.29 13.18 4.24
N LYS A 143 3.16 12.09 4.99
CA LYS A 143 3.46 12.00 6.41
C LYS A 143 4.42 10.86 6.70
N VAL A 144 5.10 10.94 7.83
CA VAL A 144 5.98 9.88 8.32
C VAL A 144 5.73 9.58 9.79
N GLN A 145 5.95 8.32 10.18
CA GLN A 145 6.21 7.95 11.57
C GLN A 145 7.72 7.85 11.76
N LEU A 146 8.22 8.29 12.91
CA LEU A 146 9.64 8.32 13.24
C LEU A 146 9.88 7.54 14.53
N MET A 147 10.68 6.49 14.47
CA MET A 147 11.09 5.68 15.62
C MET A 147 12.59 5.85 15.83
N PRO A 148 13.04 6.35 17.00
CA PRO A 148 14.47 6.42 17.33
C PRO A 148 15.15 5.07 17.19
N TYR A 149 16.43 5.07 16.79
CA TYR A 149 17.17 3.84 16.49
C TYR A 149 17.12 2.81 17.63
N ASP A 150 17.36 3.26 18.86
CA ASP A 150 17.45 2.39 20.04
C ASP A 150 16.09 1.82 20.47
N GLU A 151 14.98 2.49 20.15
CA GLU A 151 13.64 2.03 20.54
C GLU A 151 13.19 0.81 19.74
N ALA A 152 13.72 0.61 18.53
CA ALA A 152 13.33 -0.51 17.68
C ALA A 152 13.65 -1.89 18.30
N LYS A 153 14.71 -1.97 19.11
CA LYS A 153 15.19 -3.23 19.68
C LYS A 153 14.18 -3.84 20.65
N ASP A 154 13.59 -3.01 21.49
CA ASP A 154 12.71 -3.42 22.58
C ASP A 154 11.24 -3.11 22.28
N TYR A 155 10.93 -2.68 21.05
CA TYR A 155 9.57 -2.40 20.64
C TYR A 155 8.72 -3.68 20.64
N ARG A 156 7.48 -3.58 21.14
CA ARG A 156 6.56 -4.71 21.35
C ARG A 156 6.23 -5.54 20.10
N PHE A 157 6.45 -4.96 18.92
CA PHE A 157 6.38 -5.66 17.64
C PHE A 157 7.74 -5.52 16.96
N ASN A 158 8.16 -6.51 16.18
CA ASN A 158 9.31 -6.33 15.32
C ASN A 158 9.00 -5.20 14.31
N PRO A 159 9.69 -4.05 14.38
CA PRO A 159 9.40 -2.92 13.49
C PRO A 159 9.75 -3.22 12.03
N PHE A 160 10.54 -4.26 11.76
CA PHE A 160 10.92 -4.73 10.42
C PHE A 160 9.98 -5.84 9.90
N ASP A 161 9.03 -6.31 10.71
CA ASP A 161 7.98 -7.21 10.25
C ASP A 161 6.92 -6.43 9.45
N ILE A 162 6.95 -6.56 8.12
CA ILE A 162 6.01 -5.90 7.20
C ILE A 162 4.54 -6.31 7.41
N THR A 163 4.26 -7.35 8.20
CA THR A 163 2.88 -7.70 8.59
C THR A 163 2.36 -6.85 9.75
N LYS A 164 3.16 -5.90 10.26
CA LYS A 164 2.84 -5.04 11.42
C LYS A 164 2.80 -3.55 11.05
N VAL A 165 1.85 -2.86 11.68
CA VAL A 165 1.81 -1.39 11.71
C VAL A 165 2.48 -0.87 12.97
N TRP A 166 2.94 0.37 12.93
CA TRP A 166 3.27 1.11 14.16
C TRP A 166 2.02 1.88 14.60
N PRO A 167 1.47 1.60 15.79
CA PRO A 167 0.35 2.35 16.35
C PRO A 167 0.64 3.84 16.37
N HIS A 168 -0.27 4.65 15.82
CA HIS A 168 -0.14 6.10 15.77
C HIS A 168 -0.07 6.76 17.15
N LYS A 169 -0.55 6.08 18.21
CA LYS A 169 -0.42 6.54 19.59
C LYS A 169 1.02 6.50 20.09
N ASP A 170 1.78 5.49 19.67
CA ASP A 170 3.17 5.31 20.08
C ASP A 170 4.09 6.20 19.21
N TYR A 171 3.86 6.16 17.90
CA TYR A 171 4.61 6.94 16.92
C TYR A 171 3.64 7.78 16.07
N PRO A 172 3.41 9.06 16.42
CA PRO A 172 2.48 9.91 15.69
C PRO A 172 2.96 10.23 14.28
N LEU A 173 2.03 10.69 13.44
CA LEU A 173 2.32 11.12 12.08
C LEU A 173 2.85 12.55 12.06
N HIS A 174 3.96 12.76 11.35
CA HIS A 174 4.55 14.07 11.08
C HIS A 174 4.40 14.39 9.59
N THR A 175 3.80 15.53 9.25
CA THR A 175 3.71 15.98 7.84
C THR A 175 5.07 16.43 7.34
N ILE A 176 5.47 15.95 6.15
CA ILE A 176 6.75 16.29 5.52
C ILE A 176 6.58 16.96 4.15
N GLY A 177 5.38 16.95 3.58
CA GLY A 177 5.13 17.62 2.30
C GLY A 177 3.81 17.22 1.66
N LYS A 178 3.70 17.53 0.38
CA LYS A 178 2.53 17.26 -0.47
C LYS A 178 2.99 16.68 -1.79
N PHE A 179 2.30 15.64 -2.26
CA PHE A 179 2.52 15.00 -3.56
C PHE A 179 1.29 15.25 -4.43
N THR A 180 1.46 15.87 -5.60
CA THR A 180 0.38 16.24 -6.51
C THR A 180 0.67 15.68 -7.89
N LEU A 181 -0.34 15.11 -8.56
CA LEU A 181 -0.24 14.70 -9.95
C LEU A 181 -0.95 15.75 -10.82
N ASP A 182 -0.19 16.47 -11.63
CA ASP A 182 -0.67 17.63 -12.40
C ASP A 182 -0.48 17.50 -13.92
N ARG A 183 0.07 16.37 -14.38
CA ARG A 183 0.35 16.15 -15.81
C ARG A 183 0.16 14.70 -16.21
N ASN A 184 -0.57 14.49 -17.31
CA ASN A 184 -0.74 13.17 -17.93
C ASN A 184 0.50 12.78 -18.77
N PRO A 185 0.71 11.48 -19.02
CA PRO A 185 1.66 11.01 -20.03
C PRO A 185 1.27 11.45 -21.46
N GLU A 186 2.26 11.62 -22.33
CA GLU A 186 2.11 11.85 -23.78
C GLU A 186 2.22 10.55 -24.60
#